data_AF-A0A536F6Z8-F1
#
_entry.id   AF-A0A536F6Z8-F1
#
_cell.length_a   1.000
_cell.length_b   1.000
_cell.length_c   1.000
_cell.angle_alpha   90.00
_cell.angle_beta   90.00
_cell.angle_gamma   90.00
#
_symmetry.space_group_name_H-M   'P 1'
#
loop_
_entity.id
_entity.type
_entity.pdbx_description
1 polymer ?
#
loop_
_entity_poly.entity_id
_entity_poly.type
_entity_poly.pdbx_seq_one_letter_code
_entity_poly.pdbx_strand_id
1 'polypeptide(L)' 'MRIVSLVPAATEIAIALGAAELIVAVTHDDDHPLVASVPRVTSSTIPAGATAREIDTLVRSAGARGESTF' A
#
# COMPACT_ATOMS: atom_id res chain seq x y z
N MET A 1 0.01 -5.95 -21.13
CA MET A 1 0.91 -5.71 -19.97
C MET A 1 0.11 -5.94 -18.69
N ARG A 2 0.78 -6.16 -17.54
CA ARG A 2 0.13 -6.31 -16.22
C ARG A 2 0.90 -5.47 -15.20
N ILE A 3 0.21 -4.60 -14.46
CA ILE A 3 0.80 -3.61 -13.54
C ILE A 3 0.43 -3.97 -12.10
N VAL A 4 1.42 -4.02 -11.23
CA VAL A 4 1.21 -4.01 -9.78
C VAL A 4 1.61 -2.61 -9.30
N SER A 5 0.67 -1.87 -8.69
CA SER A 5 0.93 -0.52 -8.21
C SER A 5 1.09 -0.52 -6.70
N LEU A 6 2.29 -0.24 -6.20
CA LEU A 6 2.59 -0.31 -4.77
C LEU A 6 2.64 1.06 -4.08
N VAL A 7 2.25 2.12 -4.81
CA VAL A 7 2.21 3.49 -4.32
C VAL A 7 0.85 4.07 -4.72
N PRO A 8 -0.01 4.52 -3.78
CA PRO A 8 -1.35 5.02 -4.13
C PRO A 8 -1.32 6.14 -5.17
N ALA A 9 -0.37 7.08 -5.05
CA ALA A 9 -0.18 8.13 -6.05
C ALA A 9 0.18 7.58 -7.45
N ALA A 10 0.89 6.46 -7.55
CA ALA A 10 1.17 5.83 -8.84
C ALA A 10 -0.08 5.16 -9.44
N THR A 11 -0.96 4.62 -8.61
CA THR A 11 -2.27 4.10 -9.02
C THR A 11 -3.12 5.21 -9.63
N GLU A 12 -3.23 6.34 -8.95
CA GLU A 12 -3.94 7.53 -9.44
C GLU A 12 -3.39 8.02 -10.79
N ILE A 13 -2.06 8.13 -10.92
CA ILE A 13 -1.41 8.54 -12.17
C ILE A 13 -1.72 7.55 -13.30
N ALA A 14 -1.60 6.24 -13.05
CA ALA A 14 -1.88 5.21 -14.05
C ALA A 14 -3.35 5.27 -14.53
N ILE A 15 -4.27 5.49 -13.60
CA ILE A 15 -5.70 5.65 -13.90
C ILE A 15 -5.94 6.92 -14.73
N ALA A 16 -5.33 8.04 -14.36
CA ALA A 16 -5.43 9.30 -15.11
C ALA A 16 -4.89 9.17 -16.55
N LEU A 17 -3.93 8.27 -16.77
CA LEU A 17 -3.39 7.94 -18.09
C LEU A 17 -4.21 6.88 -18.86
N GLY A 18 -5.35 6.43 -18.33
CA GLY A 18 -6.22 5.43 -18.98
C GLY A 18 -5.73 3.99 -18.85
N ALA A 19 -4.83 3.70 -17.91
CA ALA A 19 -4.25 2.38 -17.70
C ALA A 19 -4.91 1.55 -16.58
N ALA A 20 -6.11 1.94 -16.12
CA ALA A 20 -6.81 1.27 -15.01
C ALA A 20 -6.95 -0.25 -15.22
N GLU A 21 -7.38 -0.68 -16.41
CA GLU A 21 -7.57 -2.09 -16.79
C GLU A 21 -6.28 -2.91 -16.81
N LEU A 22 -5.10 -2.26 -16.78
CA LEU A 22 -3.81 -2.92 -16.72
C LEU A 22 -3.37 -3.21 -15.28
N ILE A 23 -4.03 -2.62 -14.28
CA ILE A 23 -3.71 -2.80 -12.85
C ILE A 23 -4.31 -4.12 -12.38
N VAL A 24 -3.45 -5.02 -11.92
CA VAL A 24 -3.84 -6.37 -11.48
C VAL A 24 -3.68 -6.61 -9.98
N ALA A 25 -3.05 -5.67 -9.28
CA ALA A 25 -2.86 -5.69 -7.83
C ALA A 25 -2.41 -4.32 -7.33
N VAL A 26 -2.72 -4.01 -6.06
CA VAL A 26 -2.34 -2.75 -5.40
C VAL A 26 -1.75 -2.98 -4.01
N THR A 27 -1.19 -1.94 -3.39
CA THR A 27 -0.80 -1.95 -1.97
C THR A 27 -2.04 -2.02 -1.06
N HIS A 28 -1.88 -2.46 0.19
CA HIS A 28 -2.98 -2.46 1.18
C HIS A 28 -3.55 -1.07 1.49
N ASP A 29 -2.75 -0.03 1.26
CA ASP A 29 -3.09 1.36 1.56
C ASP A 29 -3.71 2.10 0.35
N ASP A 30 -4.05 1.38 -0.73
CA ASP A 30 -4.71 1.95 -1.89
C ASP A 30 -6.23 1.90 -1.72
N ASP A 31 -6.88 3.06 -1.76
CA ASP A 31 -8.31 3.23 -1.56
C ASP A 31 -9.07 3.66 -2.82
N HIS A 32 -8.39 3.71 -3.97
CA HIS A 32 -9.00 4.23 -5.20
C HIS A 32 -10.13 3.29 -5.68
N PRO A 33 -11.34 3.81 -5.98
CA PRO A 33 -12.53 2.97 -6.23
C PRO A 33 -12.41 2.05 -7.45
N LEU A 34 -11.68 2.46 -8.49
CA LEU A 34 -11.48 1.64 -9.70
C LEU A 34 -10.61 0.39 -9.48
N VAL A 35 -9.85 0.32 -8.39
CA VAL A 35 -9.01 -0.84 -8.06
C VAL A 35 -9.57 -1.62 -6.86
N ALA A 36 -10.78 -1.29 -6.40
CA ALA A 36 -11.40 -1.97 -5.25
C ALA A 36 -11.58 -3.49 -5.45
N SER A 37 -11.65 -3.95 -6.71
CA SER A 37 -11.82 -5.37 -7.06
C SER A 37 -10.51 -6.16 -7.20
N VAL A 38 -9.34 -5.49 -7.24
CA VAL A 38 -8.06 -6.15 -7.43
C VAL A 38 -7.42 -6.51 -6.08
N PRO A 39 -6.59 -7.57 -6.01
CA PRO A 39 -5.97 -7.98 -4.75
C PRO A 39 -4.99 -6.94 -4.19
N ARG A 40 -4.92 -6.91 -2.86
CA ARG A 40 -3.93 -6.14 -2.08
C ARG A 40 -2.77 -7.06 -1.75
N VAL A 41 -1.56 -6.71 -2.17
CA VAL A 41 -0.40 -7.63 -2.16
C VAL A 41 0.70 -7.26 -1.16
N THR A 42 0.48 -6.19 -0.40
CA THR A 42 1.29 -5.80 0.76
C THR A 42 0.41 -5.82 2.01
N SER A 43 0.99 -5.70 3.20
CA SER A 43 0.23 -5.63 4.45
C SER A 43 1.02 -4.91 5.53
N SER A 44 0.39 -4.01 6.27
CA SER A 44 1.07 -3.36 7.38
C SER A 44 1.37 -4.36 8.52
N THR A 45 2.58 -4.31 9.07
CA THR A 45 2.91 -5.00 10.33
C THR A 45 2.44 -4.22 11.56
N ILE A 46 1.95 -2.99 11.35
CA ILE A 46 1.42 -2.11 12.39
C ILE A 46 -0.07 -2.40 12.55
N PRO A 47 -0.55 -2.72 13.77
CA PRO A 47 -1.96 -2.98 14.02
C PRO A 47 -2.85 -1.79 13.64
N ALA A 48 -4.00 -2.09 13.05
CA ALA A 48 -5.04 -1.09 12.83
C ALA A 48 -5.47 -0.48 14.17
N GLY A 49 -5.60 0.86 14.21
CA GLY A 49 -5.98 1.59 15.43
C GLY A 49 -4.85 1.82 16.44
N ALA A 50 -3.61 1.46 16.12
CA ALA A 50 -2.45 1.83 16.93
C ALA A 50 -2.40 3.35 17.16
N THR A 51 -2.12 3.76 18.39
CA THR A 51 -1.88 5.16 18.73
C THR A 51 -0.61 5.67 18.06
N ALA A 52 -0.48 6.99 17.90
CA ALA A 52 0.73 7.59 17.32
C ALA A 52 2.02 7.19 18.05
N ARG A 53 1.96 7.01 19.39
CA ARG A 53 3.11 6.54 20.19
C ARG A 53 3.47 5.09 19.88
N GLU A 54 2.48 4.22 19.73
CA GLU A 54 2.71 2.81 19.37
C GLU A 54 3.27 2.70 17.96
N ILE A 55 2.75 3.48 17.00
CA ILE A 55 3.28 3.57 15.63
C ILE A 55 4.76 3.97 15.65
N ASP A 56 5.13 5.08 16.31
CA ASP A 56 6.52 5.52 16.39
C ASP A 56 7.43 4.43 17.00
N THR A 57 6.96 3.76 18.06
CA THR A 57 7.69 2.68 18.71
C THR A 57 7.91 1.49 17.78
N LEU A 58 6.87 1.04 17.06
CA LEU A 58 6.93 -0.09 16.14
C LEU A 58 7.83 0.20 14.94
N VAL A 59 7.69 1.38 14.33
CA VAL A 59 8.51 1.80 13.18
C VAL A 59 9.99 1.87 13.56
N ARG A 60 10.33 2.51 14.70
CA ARG A 60 11.73 2.57 15.17
C ARG A 60 12.29 1.19 15.44
N SER A 61 11.49 0.32 16.06
CA SER A 61 11.91 -1.04 16.40
C SER A 61 12.15 -1.89 15.15
N ALA A 62 11.27 -1.82 14.15
CA ALA A 62 11.43 -2.50 12.87
C ALA A 62 12.66 -1.98 12.12
N GLY A 63 12.84 -0.65 12.06
CA GLY A 63 14.00 -0.02 11.44
C GLY A 63 15.33 -0.43 12.09
N ALA A 64 15.38 -0.53 13.42
CA ALA A 64 16.57 -1.00 14.14
C ALA A 64 16.93 -2.47 13.84
N ARG A 65 15.95 -3.29 13.43
CA ARG A 65 16.14 -4.69 13.00
C ARG A 65 16.31 -4.85 11.48
N GLY A 66 16.16 -3.77 10.70
CA GLY A 66 16.18 -3.85 9.23
C GLY A 66 14.93 -4.51 8.64
N GLU A 67 13.79 -4.44 9.34
CA GLU A 67 12.52 -5.03 8.92
C GLU A 67 11.60 -4.01 8.24
N SER A 68 10.77 -4.50 7.31
CA SER A 68 9.70 -3.71 6.69
C SER A 68 8.51 -3.54 7.63
N THR A 69 7.81 -2.41 7.54
CA THR A 69 6.48 -2.22 8.13
C THR A 69 5.33 -2.46 7.15
N PHE A 70 5.64 -2.89 5.93
CA PHE A 70 4.74 -3.17 4.80
C PHE A 70 4.93 -4.59 4.27
#